data_AF-A0A3C1N6W3-F1
#
_entry.id   AF-A0A3C1N6W3-F1
#
_cell.length_a   1.000
_cell.length_b   1.000
_cell.length_c   1.000
_cell.angle_alpha   90.00
_cell.angle_beta   90.00
_cell.angle_gamma   90.00
#
_symmetry.space_group_name_H-M   'P 1'
#
loop_
_entity.id
_entity.type
_entity.pdbx_description
1 polymer ?
#
loop_
_entity_poly.entity_id
_entity_poly.type
_entity_poly.pdbx_seq_one_letter_code
_entity_poly.pdbx_strand_id
1 'polypeptide(L)'
;LVSQHAPLITMVIPHIAHPAIRNRGTIGGSIVFADPAAELPACMYALNGQMVAQGPDGERRITATEFFQDLFETALADNELLTAIEIPVADENQRFGFRELTRRHGDYAIVGLCASSDWSSDDLTELRLAYFNVGPRPILAEQTASDICRNWRQEQNGMSLDRLDGELDPPDDLNATSAMRVHLAKVLTRRVLKEWRS
;
A
#
# COMPACT_ATOMS: atom_id res chain seq x y z
N LEU A 1 5.56 20.13 -3.26
CA LEU A 1 5.77 19.49 -1.94
C LEU A 1 5.37 18.02 -1.96
N VAL A 2 4.09 17.64 -1.81
CA VAL A 2 3.71 16.20 -1.75
C VAL A 2 4.11 15.42 -3.00
N SER A 3 3.84 15.95 -4.20
CA SER A 3 4.24 15.29 -5.46
C SER A 3 5.75 15.11 -5.63
N GLN A 4 6.56 15.91 -4.93
CA GLN A 4 8.03 15.84 -4.98
C GLN A 4 8.59 14.91 -3.92
N HIS A 5 8.03 14.92 -2.71
CA HIS A 5 8.59 14.22 -1.55
C HIS A 5 7.84 12.94 -1.16
N ALA A 6 6.63 12.73 -1.68
CA ALA A 6 5.88 11.48 -1.53
C ALA A 6 5.06 11.20 -2.82
N PRO A 7 5.73 10.90 -3.95
CA PRO A 7 5.07 10.73 -5.24
C PRO A 7 3.96 9.68 -5.23
N LEU A 8 4.12 8.58 -4.46
CA LEU A 8 3.12 7.53 -4.35
C LEU A 8 1.75 8.05 -3.87
N ILE A 9 1.71 8.98 -2.92
CA ILE A 9 0.45 9.60 -2.49
C ILE A 9 -0.22 10.31 -3.67
N THR A 10 0.56 11.00 -4.50
CA THR A 10 0.03 11.69 -5.68
C THR A 10 -0.50 10.71 -6.73
N MET A 11 0.12 9.53 -6.86
CA MET A 11 -0.37 8.47 -7.75
C MET A 11 -1.69 7.87 -7.26
N VAL A 12 -1.85 7.72 -5.94
CA VAL A 12 -3.02 7.10 -5.30
C VAL A 12 -4.25 8.03 -5.29
N ILE A 13 -4.08 9.30 -4.93
CA ILE A 13 -5.21 10.23 -4.67
C ILE A 13 -6.25 10.33 -5.81
N PRO A 14 -5.88 10.34 -7.11
CA PRO A 14 -6.86 10.40 -8.20
C PRO A 14 -7.84 9.20 -8.23
N HIS A 15 -7.44 8.06 -7.67
CA HIS A 15 -8.21 6.82 -7.65
C HIS A 15 -9.24 6.77 -6.52
N ILE A 16 -8.98 7.52 -5.44
CA ILE A 16 -9.85 7.55 -4.27
C ILE A 16 -11.14 8.30 -4.59
N ALA A 17 -12.25 7.57 -4.63
CA ALA A 17 -13.59 8.12 -4.72
C ALA A 17 -13.78 9.14 -5.88
N HIS A 18 -14.78 10.01 -5.76
CA HIS A 18 -15.05 11.10 -6.70
C HIS A 18 -14.59 12.46 -6.14
N PRO A 19 -14.39 13.49 -6.99
CA PRO A 19 -13.89 14.80 -6.56
C PRO A 19 -14.68 15.44 -5.39
N ALA A 20 -16.01 15.28 -5.36
CA ALA A 20 -16.84 15.81 -4.28
C ALA A 20 -16.51 15.18 -2.92
N ILE A 21 -16.16 13.90 -2.89
CA ILE A 21 -15.73 13.19 -1.68
C ILE A 21 -14.31 13.64 -1.31
N ARG A 22 -13.39 13.73 -2.27
CA ARG A 22 -12.01 14.19 -2.01
C ARG A 22 -11.91 15.63 -1.49
N ASN A 23 -12.87 16.50 -1.82
CA ASN A 23 -12.94 17.85 -1.29
C ASN A 23 -13.38 17.92 0.19
N ARG A 24 -13.86 16.82 0.77
CA ARG A 24 -14.31 16.75 2.18
C ARG A 24 -13.56 15.71 3.00
N GLY A 25 -13.17 14.60 2.37
CA GLY A 25 -12.40 13.55 3.00
C GLY A 25 -11.01 14.04 3.37
N THR A 26 -10.51 13.57 4.51
CA THR A 26 -9.16 13.86 4.97
C THR A 26 -8.33 12.59 4.90
N ILE A 27 -7.02 12.74 4.65
CA ILE A 27 -6.08 11.63 4.70
C ILE A 27 -6.11 10.94 6.07
N GLY A 28 -6.16 11.73 7.15
CA GLY A 28 -6.24 11.21 8.51
C GLY A 28 -7.53 10.44 8.77
N GLY A 29 -8.67 10.95 8.31
CA GLY A 29 -9.96 10.26 8.43
C GLY A 29 -9.97 8.92 7.68
N SER A 30 -9.42 8.87 6.47
CA SER A 30 -9.31 7.62 5.71
C SER A 30 -8.38 6.61 6.38
N ILE A 31 -7.27 7.07 6.98
CA ILE A 31 -6.33 6.20 7.70
C ILE A 31 -6.95 5.66 8.99
N VAL A 32 -7.56 6.52 9.80
CA VAL A 32 -8.20 6.11 11.06
C VAL A 32 -9.42 5.23 10.82
N PHE A 33 -10.14 5.43 9.71
CA PHE A 33 -11.26 4.55 9.34
C PHE A 33 -10.80 3.11 9.07
N ALA A 34 -9.55 2.89 8.66
CA ALA A 34 -8.92 1.58 8.53
C ALA A 34 -9.74 0.55 7.72
N ASP A 35 -10.41 1.01 6.68
CA ASP A 35 -11.06 0.14 5.71
C ASP A 35 -9.98 -0.63 4.93
N PRO A 36 -10.00 -1.98 4.91
CA PRO A 36 -8.99 -2.76 4.21
C PRO A 36 -8.99 -2.54 2.70
N ALA A 37 -10.09 -2.05 2.14
CA ALA A 37 -10.20 -1.75 0.73
C ALA A 37 -9.72 -0.33 0.36
N ALA A 38 -9.36 0.51 1.34
CA ALA A 38 -8.84 1.84 1.10
C ALA A 38 -7.35 1.83 0.71
N GLU A 39 -6.97 2.75 -0.17
CA GLU A 39 -5.65 2.84 -0.77
C GLU A 39 -4.63 3.49 0.18
N LEU A 40 -5.07 4.48 0.97
CA LEU A 40 -4.19 5.25 1.87
C LEU A 40 -3.55 4.40 2.97
N PRO A 41 -4.26 3.47 3.63
CA PRO A 41 -3.63 2.49 4.52
C PRO A 41 -2.46 1.73 3.88
N ALA A 42 -2.65 1.14 2.70
CA ALA A 42 -1.57 0.44 2.00
C ALA A 42 -0.47 1.38 1.52
N CYS A 43 -0.80 2.62 1.16
CA CYS A 43 0.19 3.65 0.86
C CYS A 43 1.12 3.90 2.07
N MET A 44 0.58 3.93 3.30
CA MET A 44 1.41 4.07 4.51
C MET A 44 2.32 2.87 4.75
N TYR A 45 1.84 1.64 4.47
CA TYR A 45 2.70 0.45 4.53
C TYR A 45 3.84 0.51 3.50
N ALA A 46 3.52 0.89 2.25
CA ALA A 46 4.51 1.00 1.18
C ALA A 46 5.53 2.10 1.48
N LEU A 47 5.12 3.24 2.05
CA LEU A 47 6.02 4.35 2.33
C LEU A 47 6.74 4.28 3.67
N ASN A 48 6.54 3.19 4.44
CA ASN A 48 7.05 3.08 5.81
C ASN A 48 6.61 4.28 6.69
N GLY A 49 5.34 4.66 6.55
CA GLY A 49 4.76 5.82 7.23
C GLY A 49 4.58 5.60 8.74
N GLN A 50 4.54 6.71 9.47
CA GLN A 50 4.26 6.76 10.90
C GLN A 50 3.05 7.66 11.16
N MET A 51 2.14 7.17 12.00
CA MET A 51 0.96 7.88 12.46
C MET A 51 1.30 8.55 13.78
N VAL A 52 1.09 9.85 13.86
CA VAL A 52 1.34 10.66 15.06
C VAL A 52 0.02 10.80 15.82
N ALA A 53 -0.08 10.09 16.93
CA ALA A 53 -1.24 10.11 17.82
C ALA A 53 -0.99 11.07 18.98
N GLN A 54 -1.96 11.92 19.28
CA GLN A 54 -1.95 12.84 20.42
C GLN A 54 -3.08 12.46 21.37
N GLY A 55 -2.73 12.17 22.62
CA GLY A 55 -3.67 11.94 23.72
C GLY A 55 -3.43 12.88 24.91
N PRO A 56 -4.09 12.64 26.05
CA PRO A 56 -3.89 13.44 27.26
C PRO A 56 -2.48 13.31 27.85
N ASP A 57 -1.81 12.17 27.61
CA ASP A 57 -0.46 11.89 28.11
C ASP A 57 0.66 12.37 27.16
N GLY A 58 0.30 12.99 26.03
CA GLY A 58 1.25 13.55 25.06
C GLY A 58 1.12 12.95 23.66
N GLU A 59 2.20 13.08 22.88
CA GLU A 59 2.31 12.62 21.50
C GLU A 59 3.08 11.29 21.44
N ARG A 60 2.64 10.35 20.59
CA ARG A 60 3.41 9.16 20.22
C ARG A 60 3.36 8.89 18.72
N ARG A 61 4.41 8.24 18.21
CA ARG A 61 4.52 7.78 16.82
C ARG A 61 4.27 6.28 16.77
N ILE A 62 3.44 5.83 15.82
CA ILE A 62 3.08 4.43 15.62
C ILE A 62 3.39 4.08 14.16
N THR A 63 4.14 3.01 13.92
CA THR A 63 4.45 2.61 12.53
C THR A 63 3.21 2.13 11.79
N ALA A 64 3.18 2.21 10.46
CA ALA A 64 2.07 1.70 9.66
C ALA A 64 1.77 0.22 9.93
N THR A 65 2.80 -0.60 10.12
CA THR A 65 2.63 -2.02 10.43
C THR A 65 2.04 -2.29 11.81
N GLU A 66 2.16 -1.36 12.76
CA GLU A 66 1.59 -1.46 14.11
C GLU A 66 0.24 -0.73 14.23
N PHE A 67 0.00 0.27 13.39
CA PHE A 67 -1.17 1.15 13.50
C PHE A 67 -2.48 0.47 13.09
N PHE A 68 -2.46 -0.37 12.05
CA PHE A 68 -3.67 -1.05 11.57
C PHE A 68 -3.69 -2.46 12.15
N GLN A 69 -4.69 -2.78 12.96
CA GLN A 69 -4.71 -3.99 13.77
C GLN A 69 -5.62 -5.06 13.15
N ASP A 70 -6.83 -4.66 12.73
CA ASP A 70 -7.84 -5.52 12.12
C ASP A 70 -8.82 -4.67 11.28
N LEU A 71 -9.89 -5.29 10.78
CA LEU A 71 -10.97 -4.68 10.02
C LEU A 71 -11.60 -3.51 10.80
N PHE A 72 -11.40 -2.29 10.32
CA PHE A 72 -11.84 -1.05 10.98
C PHE A 72 -11.23 -0.82 12.38
N GLU A 73 -10.10 -1.47 12.69
CA GLU A 73 -9.43 -1.37 13.99
C GLU A 73 -8.02 -0.80 13.84
N THR A 74 -7.72 0.20 14.67
CA THR A 74 -6.40 0.85 14.72
C THR A 74 -5.84 0.86 16.14
N ALA A 75 -4.55 1.10 16.26
CA ALA A 75 -3.86 1.22 17.55
C ALA A 75 -4.14 2.52 18.31
N LEU A 76 -5.03 3.41 17.82
CA LEU A 76 -5.47 4.59 18.56
C LEU A 76 -6.31 4.18 19.76
N ALA A 77 -6.01 4.76 20.91
CA ALA A 77 -6.90 4.68 22.07
C ALA A 77 -8.11 5.62 21.91
N ASP A 78 -9.18 5.35 22.66
CA ASP A 78 -10.43 6.13 22.64
C ASP A 78 -10.24 7.64 22.91
N ASN A 79 -9.16 8.01 23.59
CA ASN A 79 -8.82 9.38 23.97
C ASN A 79 -7.67 9.97 23.13
N GLU A 80 -7.29 9.33 22.02
CA GLU A 80 -6.27 9.81 21.10
C GLU A 80 -6.86 10.35 19.79
N LEU A 81 -6.15 11.30 19.19
CA LEU A 81 -6.43 11.81 17.85
C LEU A 81 -5.19 11.65 16.98
N LEU A 82 -5.39 11.19 15.74
CA LEU A 82 -4.35 11.27 14.72
C LEU A 82 -4.17 12.74 14.31
N THR A 83 -3.02 13.33 14.63
CA THR A 83 -2.72 14.74 14.39
C THR A 83 -1.82 14.96 13.18
N ALA A 84 -0.95 14.00 12.87
CA ALA A 84 -0.05 14.07 11.73
C ALA A 84 0.29 12.67 11.19
N ILE A 85 0.84 12.68 9.97
CA ILE A 85 1.40 11.50 9.32
C ILE A 85 2.80 11.89 8.89
N GLU A 86 3.79 11.12 9.32
CA GLU A 86 5.19 11.32 8.98
C GLU A 86 5.61 10.25 7.99
N ILE A 87 6.25 10.66 6.90
CA ILE A 87 6.69 9.77 5.83
C ILE A 87 8.11 10.18 5.44
N PRO A 88 9.03 9.22 5.22
CA PRO A 88 10.35 9.51 4.66
C PRO A 88 10.23 10.32 3.36
N VAL A 89 11.11 11.31 3.21
CA VAL A 89 11.19 12.10 1.97
C VAL A 89 11.75 11.22 0.87
N ALA A 90 11.02 11.14 -0.24
CA ALA A 90 11.48 10.42 -1.42
C ALA A 90 12.81 10.98 -1.95
N ASP A 91 13.73 10.09 -2.27
CA ASP A 91 14.99 10.43 -2.94
C ASP A 91 14.99 10.04 -4.43
N GLU A 92 16.09 10.35 -5.12
CA GLU A 92 16.24 10.09 -6.56
C GLU A 92 16.44 8.61 -6.93
N ASN A 93 16.81 7.79 -5.94
CA ASN A 93 17.01 6.36 -6.10
C ASN A 93 15.72 5.59 -5.83
N GLN A 94 14.64 6.27 -5.42
CA GLN A 94 13.36 5.64 -5.18
C GLN A 94 12.45 5.62 -6.40
N ARG A 95 11.76 4.48 -6.58
CA ARG A 95 10.67 4.36 -7.54
C ARG A 95 9.41 3.89 -6.85
N PHE A 96 8.29 4.42 -7.33
CA PHE A 96 6.97 4.15 -6.77
C PHE A 96 6.06 3.51 -7.83
N GLY A 97 5.14 2.68 -7.37
CA GLY A 97 4.16 2.00 -8.22
C GLY A 97 2.81 1.95 -7.52
N PHE A 98 1.75 2.20 -8.28
CA PHE A 98 0.38 2.04 -7.78
C PHE A 98 -0.47 1.39 -8.83
N ARG A 99 -1.16 0.31 -8.50
CA ARG A 99 -2.15 -0.31 -9.39
C ARG A 99 -3.31 -0.82 -8.56
N GLU A 100 -4.52 -0.69 -9.09
CA GLU A 100 -5.72 -1.26 -8.51
C GLU A 100 -6.60 -1.85 -9.61
N LEU A 101 -7.46 -2.77 -9.21
CA LEU A 101 -8.60 -3.18 -10.02
C LEU A 101 -9.87 -2.79 -9.26
N THR A 102 -10.68 -1.93 -9.86
CA THR A 102 -11.99 -1.53 -9.35
C THR A 102 -13.08 -1.94 -10.36
N ARG A 103 -14.32 -2.11 -9.91
CA ARG A 103 -15.44 -2.35 -10.84
C ARG A 103 -15.73 -1.10 -11.67
N ARG A 104 -15.59 0.06 -11.04
CA ARG A 104 -15.79 1.39 -11.59
C ARG A 104 -14.80 2.34 -10.93
N HIS A 105 -14.34 3.33 -11.67
CA HIS A 105 -13.42 4.33 -11.12
C HIS A 105 -14.05 5.06 -9.92
N GLY A 106 -13.33 5.09 -8.80
CA GLY A 106 -13.79 5.67 -7.53
C GLY A 106 -14.54 4.70 -6.61
N ASP A 107 -14.83 3.46 -7.05
CA ASP A 107 -15.26 2.38 -6.15
C ASP A 107 -14.07 1.88 -5.33
N TYR A 108 -14.34 1.23 -4.20
CA TYR A 108 -13.34 0.42 -3.50
C TYR A 108 -12.73 -0.66 -4.42
N ALA A 109 -11.43 -0.87 -4.27
CA ALA A 109 -10.70 -1.85 -5.07
C ALA A 109 -11.16 -3.28 -4.79
N ILE A 110 -11.25 -4.11 -5.82
CA ILE A 110 -11.29 -5.58 -5.72
C ILE A 110 -9.95 -6.08 -5.18
N VAL A 111 -8.86 -5.50 -5.65
CA VAL A 111 -7.50 -5.68 -5.12
C VAL A 111 -6.67 -4.50 -5.57
N GLY A 112 -5.72 -4.08 -4.75
CA GLY A 112 -4.72 -3.11 -5.18
C GLY A 112 -3.36 -3.32 -4.55
N LEU A 113 -2.40 -2.58 -5.09
CA LEU A 113 -0.99 -2.64 -4.77
C LEU A 113 -0.44 -1.21 -4.73
N CYS A 114 0.15 -0.86 -3.60
CA CYS A 114 1.05 0.26 -3.40
C CYS A 114 2.47 -0.32 -3.31
N ALA A 115 3.41 0.20 -4.10
CA ALA A 115 4.78 -0.24 -4.13
C ALA A 115 5.76 0.91 -4.01
N SER A 116 6.83 0.68 -3.26
CA SER A 116 8.01 1.54 -3.20
C SER A 116 9.26 0.67 -3.34
N SER A 117 10.34 1.27 -3.79
CA SER A 117 11.59 0.56 -4.04
C SER A 117 12.77 1.49 -3.93
N ASP A 118 13.90 0.95 -3.49
CA ASP A 118 15.20 1.62 -3.48
C ASP A 118 16.12 0.96 -4.50
N TRP A 119 16.92 1.78 -5.18
CA TRP A 119 17.75 1.34 -6.29
C TRP A 119 19.21 1.75 -6.10
N SER A 120 20.12 0.87 -6.53
CA SER A 120 21.52 1.19 -6.70
C SER A 120 21.89 1.00 -8.17
N SER A 121 21.97 2.11 -8.91
CA SER A 121 22.02 2.09 -10.37
C SER A 121 20.82 1.33 -10.95
N ASP A 122 21.04 0.21 -11.63
CA ASP A 122 19.97 -0.65 -12.18
C ASP A 122 19.58 -1.83 -11.27
N ASP A 123 20.16 -1.90 -10.05
CA ASP A 123 19.83 -2.95 -9.09
C ASP A 123 18.71 -2.52 -8.15
N LEU A 124 17.71 -3.39 -7.98
CA LEU A 124 16.66 -3.22 -7.01
C LEU A 124 17.13 -3.74 -5.65
N THR A 125 17.44 -2.83 -4.72
CA THR A 125 18.03 -3.17 -3.42
C THR A 125 16.98 -3.40 -2.34
N GLU A 126 15.92 -2.60 -2.35
CA GLU A 126 14.76 -2.78 -1.46
C GLU A 126 13.46 -2.67 -2.24
N LEU A 127 12.46 -3.42 -1.79
CA LEU A 127 11.13 -3.43 -2.38
C LEU A 127 10.09 -3.60 -1.29
N ARG A 128 9.06 -2.77 -1.31
CA ARG A 128 7.88 -2.92 -0.47
C ARG A 128 6.67 -3.10 -1.38
N LEU A 129 5.93 -4.19 -1.19
CA LEU A 129 4.70 -4.50 -1.90
C LEU A 129 3.56 -4.55 -0.89
N ALA A 130 2.85 -3.44 -0.73
CA ALA A 130 1.71 -3.33 0.17
C ALA A 130 0.41 -3.53 -0.62
N TYR A 131 -0.27 -4.63 -0.37
CA TYR A 131 -1.55 -4.94 -0.99
C TYR A 131 -2.70 -4.50 -0.09
N PHE A 132 -3.82 -4.12 -0.72
CA PHE A 132 -5.07 -3.79 -0.05
C PHE A 132 -6.25 -4.57 -0.64
N ASN A 133 -7.27 -4.73 0.17
CA ASN A 133 -8.40 -5.63 0.01
C ASN A 133 -8.01 -7.11 -0.17
N VAL A 134 -6.95 -7.54 0.51
CA VAL A 134 -6.43 -8.93 0.50
C VAL A 134 -6.29 -9.55 1.89
N GLY A 135 -7.03 -8.99 2.85
CA GLY A 135 -7.00 -9.35 4.27
C GLY A 135 -7.75 -8.30 5.10
N PRO A 136 -7.76 -8.43 6.43
CA PRO A 136 -8.44 -7.47 7.33
C PRO A 136 -7.69 -6.13 7.46
N ARG A 137 -6.50 -6.00 6.87
CA ARG A 137 -5.68 -4.80 6.84
C ARG A 137 -4.72 -4.89 5.64
N PRO A 138 -3.95 -3.83 5.31
CA PRO A 138 -2.92 -3.95 4.31
C PRO A 138 -1.89 -5.04 4.64
N ILE A 139 -1.43 -5.77 3.62
CA ILE A 139 -0.46 -6.86 3.76
C ILE A 139 0.82 -6.49 3.00
N LEU A 140 1.98 -6.60 3.66
CA LEU A 140 3.29 -6.55 3.00
C LEU A 140 3.70 -7.95 2.58
N ALA A 141 3.91 -8.16 1.28
CA ALA A 141 4.44 -9.43 0.78
C ALA A 141 5.97 -9.43 0.84
N GLU A 142 6.52 -9.53 2.04
CA GLU A 142 7.95 -9.44 2.32
C GLU A 142 8.77 -10.55 1.65
N GLN A 143 8.25 -11.78 1.61
CA GLN A 143 8.97 -12.91 1.01
C GLN A 143 8.99 -12.77 -0.51
N THR A 144 7.86 -12.41 -1.13
CA THR A 144 7.79 -12.09 -2.54
C THR A 144 8.72 -10.92 -2.88
N ALA A 145 8.71 -9.84 -2.09
CA ALA A 145 9.58 -8.69 -2.32
C ALA A 145 11.07 -9.05 -2.23
N SER A 146 11.48 -9.82 -1.22
CA SER A 146 12.85 -10.29 -1.05
C SER A 146 13.31 -11.17 -2.20
N ASP A 147 12.46 -12.09 -2.66
CA ASP A 147 12.73 -12.92 -3.83
C ASP A 147 12.87 -12.09 -5.10
N ILE A 148 12.06 -11.03 -5.25
CA ILE A 148 12.15 -10.11 -6.39
C ILE A 148 13.50 -9.37 -6.39
N CYS A 149 13.92 -8.78 -5.26
CA CYS A 149 15.21 -8.11 -5.17
C CYS A 149 16.36 -9.06 -5.50
N ARG A 150 16.37 -10.26 -4.91
CA ARG A 150 17.44 -11.25 -5.13
C ARG A 150 17.59 -11.68 -6.60
N ASN A 151 16.49 -11.74 -7.34
CA ASN A 151 16.46 -12.26 -8.71
C ASN A 151 16.27 -11.18 -9.78
N TRP A 152 16.25 -9.89 -9.39
CA TRP A 152 15.89 -8.77 -10.26
C TRP A 152 16.62 -8.77 -11.60
N ARG A 153 17.95 -8.98 -11.57
CA ARG A 153 18.82 -9.00 -12.76
C ARG A 153 18.72 -10.28 -13.59
N GLN A 154 18.42 -11.41 -12.94
CA GLN A 154 18.46 -12.73 -13.55
C GLN A 154 17.17 -13.03 -14.33
N GLU A 155 16.03 -12.56 -13.81
CA GLU A 155 14.71 -12.91 -14.33
C GLU A 155 14.07 -11.78 -15.16
N GLN A 156 14.59 -11.56 -16.37
CA GLN A 156 14.07 -10.51 -17.25
C GLN A 156 12.71 -10.83 -17.88
N ASN A 157 12.39 -12.11 -18.09
CA ASN A 157 11.23 -12.55 -18.88
C ASN A 157 9.97 -12.90 -18.07
N GLY A 158 9.99 -12.72 -16.75
CA GLY A 158 8.82 -12.92 -15.91
C GLY A 158 9.17 -13.59 -14.60
N MET A 159 9.02 -12.84 -13.52
CA MET A 159 9.34 -13.32 -12.19
C MET A 159 8.25 -14.23 -11.65
N SER A 160 8.63 -15.34 -10.99
CA SER A 160 7.65 -16.13 -10.25
C SER A 160 7.10 -15.31 -9.09
N LEU A 161 5.77 -15.36 -8.92
CA LEU A 161 5.06 -14.66 -7.85
C LEU A 161 4.22 -15.65 -7.02
N ASP A 162 4.54 -16.94 -7.07
CA ASP A 162 3.76 -17.99 -6.42
C ASP A 162 3.81 -17.92 -4.90
N ARG A 163 4.81 -17.22 -4.34
CA ARG A 163 4.84 -16.91 -2.90
C ARG A 163 3.64 -16.08 -2.44
N LEU A 164 3.03 -15.29 -3.31
CA LEU A 164 1.82 -14.55 -2.96
C LEU A 164 0.65 -15.48 -2.57
N ASP A 165 0.65 -16.73 -3.00
CA ASP A 165 -0.38 -17.71 -2.58
C ASP A 165 -0.28 -18.06 -1.09
N GLY A 166 0.89 -17.86 -0.46
CA GLY A 166 1.11 -18.08 0.98
C GLY A 166 1.17 -16.81 1.82
N GLU A 167 1.23 -15.63 1.19
CA GLU A 167 1.31 -14.33 1.88
C GLU A 167 -0.03 -13.60 1.92
N LEU A 168 -0.94 -13.91 1.00
CA LEU A 168 -2.23 -13.24 0.86
C LEU A 168 -3.36 -14.23 1.18
N ASP A 169 -4.27 -13.85 2.08
CA ASP A 169 -5.44 -14.64 2.46
C ASP A 169 -6.74 -13.79 2.42
N PRO A 170 -7.15 -13.31 1.22
CA PRO A 170 -8.39 -12.56 1.08
C PRO A 170 -9.62 -13.43 1.38
N PRO A 171 -10.68 -12.88 1.99
CA PRO A 171 -11.98 -13.53 2.01
C PRO A 171 -12.63 -13.54 0.63
N ASP A 172 -13.50 -14.52 0.40
CA ASP A 172 -14.44 -14.50 -0.72
C ASP A 172 -15.52 -13.42 -0.47
N ASP A 173 -15.91 -12.71 -1.52
CA ASP A 173 -17.08 -11.82 -1.48
C ASP A 173 -17.84 -11.81 -2.82
N LEU A 174 -18.83 -10.91 -2.90
CA LEU A 174 -19.64 -10.72 -4.11
C LEU A 174 -18.85 -10.20 -5.31
N ASN A 175 -17.64 -9.66 -5.10
CA ASN A 175 -16.84 -9.02 -6.12
C ASN A 175 -15.77 -9.96 -6.69
N ALA A 176 -15.19 -10.82 -5.86
CA ALA A 176 -14.17 -11.78 -6.27
C ALA A 176 -13.98 -12.90 -5.23
N THR A 177 -13.56 -14.07 -5.70
CA THR A 177 -13.03 -15.13 -4.84
C THR A 177 -11.62 -14.80 -4.37
N SER A 178 -11.19 -15.44 -3.29
CA SER A 178 -9.84 -15.38 -2.73
C SER A 178 -8.80 -15.71 -3.79
N ALA A 179 -8.96 -16.85 -4.48
CA ALA A 179 -8.08 -17.26 -5.57
C ALA A 179 -8.01 -16.22 -6.71
N MET A 180 -9.13 -15.58 -7.04
CA MET A 180 -9.15 -14.50 -8.04
C MET A 180 -8.38 -13.26 -7.54
N ARG A 181 -8.53 -12.86 -6.28
CA ARG A 181 -7.80 -11.72 -5.70
C ARG A 181 -6.30 -11.96 -5.67
N VAL A 182 -5.86 -13.15 -5.26
CA VAL A 182 -4.44 -13.52 -5.27
C VAL A 182 -3.89 -13.55 -6.70
N HIS A 183 -4.64 -14.12 -7.65
CA HIS A 183 -4.26 -14.09 -9.06
C HIS A 183 -4.10 -12.65 -9.58
N LEU A 184 -5.05 -11.78 -9.26
CA LEU A 184 -5.01 -10.38 -9.67
C LEU A 184 -3.87 -9.62 -8.99
N ALA A 185 -3.56 -9.89 -7.72
CA ALA A 185 -2.38 -9.35 -7.04
C ALA A 185 -1.11 -9.66 -7.83
N LYS A 186 -0.91 -10.91 -8.26
CA LYS A 186 0.21 -11.30 -9.16
C LYS A 186 0.22 -10.48 -10.46
N VAL A 187 -0.95 -10.22 -11.05
CA VAL A 187 -1.06 -9.39 -12.27
C VAL A 187 -0.65 -7.94 -12.02
N LEU A 188 -1.11 -7.32 -10.93
CA LEU A 188 -0.76 -5.94 -10.58
C LEU A 188 0.75 -5.81 -10.35
N THR A 189 1.35 -6.75 -9.65
CA THR A 189 2.80 -6.79 -9.39
C THR A 189 3.59 -6.88 -10.68
N ARG A 190 3.22 -7.78 -11.61
CA ARG A 190 3.88 -7.85 -12.92
C ARG A 190 3.81 -6.55 -13.71
N ARG A 191 2.70 -5.81 -13.62
CA ARG A 191 2.55 -4.50 -14.29
C ARG A 191 3.52 -3.48 -13.72
N VAL A 192 3.59 -3.35 -12.40
CA VAL A 192 4.54 -2.45 -11.72
C VAL A 192 5.99 -2.81 -12.07
N LEU A 193 6.37 -4.08 -11.96
CA LEU A 193 7.74 -4.52 -12.27
C LEU A 193 8.09 -4.28 -13.74
N LYS A 194 7.15 -4.45 -14.67
CA LYS A 194 7.36 -4.18 -16.10
C LYS A 194 7.65 -2.69 -16.35
N GLU A 195 6.95 -1.79 -15.68
CA GLU A 195 7.15 -0.34 -15.81
C GLU A 195 8.50 0.13 -15.28
N TRP A 196 9.06 -0.54 -14.28
CA TRP A 196 10.42 -0.23 -13.81
C TRP A 196 11.53 -0.81 -14.68
N ARG A 197 11.20 -1.71 -15.62
CA ARG A 197 12.14 -2.24 -16.62
C ARG A 197 12.13 -1.49 -17.94
N SER A 198 11.04 -0.77 -18.25
CA SER A 198 10.90 0.03 -19.47
C SER A 198 11.58 1.39 -19.32
#